data_AF-A4BMT7-F1
#
_entry.id   AF-A4BMT7-F1
#
_cell.length_a   1.000
_cell.length_b   1.000
_cell.length_c   1.000
_cell.angle_alpha   90.00
_cell.angle_beta   90.00
_cell.angle_gamma   90.00
#
_symmetry.space_group_name_H-M   'P 1'
#
loop_
_entity.id
_entity.type
_entity.pdbx_description
1 polymer ?
#
loop_
_entity_poly.entity_id
_entity_poly.type
_entity_poly.pdbx_seq_one_letter_code
_entity_poly.pdbx_strand_id
1 'polypeptide(L)'
;MSTSAPRKLPQISDFPPQEVAPAGVLLESCRRQRAEIQALRDEIARLKGGNPKSPIKASKLESAEQDAERHKDKRRGKHKRSKTHRLEIHDLIVLAPVPVPAPPAGSRLKGYDDVTVQDLHIGAHNTRYRLERWVDTIGRVAARPRSPRDRAARQSRRARRRAYCDQLLHASHG
;
A
#
# COMPACT_ATOMS: atom_id res chain seq x y z
N MET A 1 -17.91 -36.74 -6.29
CA MET A 1 -18.20 -35.42 -5.68
C MET A 1 -19.41 -34.84 -6.40
N SER A 2 -20.59 -34.83 -5.78
CA SER A 2 -21.84 -34.41 -6.44
C SER A 2 -21.86 -32.91 -6.70
N THR A 3 -21.89 -32.53 -7.98
CA THR A 3 -22.14 -31.16 -8.42
C THR A 3 -23.65 -30.94 -8.50
N SER A 4 -24.27 -30.43 -7.44
CA SER A 4 -25.67 -30.00 -7.49
C SER A 4 -25.77 -28.63 -8.18
N ALA A 5 -26.69 -28.50 -9.14
CA ALA A 5 -26.96 -27.25 -9.84
C ALA A 5 -27.40 -26.15 -8.86
N PRO A 6 -27.09 -24.86 -9.10
CA PRO A 6 -27.48 -23.78 -8.22
C PRO A 6 -29.02 -23.67 -8.18
N ARG A 7 -29.61 -23.97 -7.03
CA ARG A 7 -31.07 -23.80 -6.83
C ARG A 7 -31.40 -22.31 -6.91
N LYS A 8 -32.25 -21.94 -7.86
CA LYS A 8 -32.80 -20.59 -7.97
C LYS A 8 -33.63 -20.32 -6.72
N LEU A 9 -33.28 -19.29 -5.97
CA LEU A 9 -34.02 -18.90 -4.78
C LEU A 9 -35.38 -18.29 -5.19
N PRO A 10 -36.47 -18.64 -4.49
CA PRO A 10 -37.79 -18.05 -4.75
C PRO A 10 -37.77 -16.54 -4.50
N GLN A 11 -38.48 -15.80 -5.34
CA GLN A 11 -38.64 -14.36 -5.20
C GLN A 11 -39.72 -14.06 -4.15
N ILE A 12 -39.67 -12.88 -3.53
CA ILE A 12 -40.63 -12.48 -2.48
C ILE A 12 -42.08 -12.49 -3.00
N SER A 13 -42.27 -12.32 -4.32
CA SER A 13 -43.55 -12.42 -5.03
C SER A 13 -44.17 -13.82 -5.06
N ASP A 14 -43.39 -14.86 -4.77
CA ASP A 14 -43.82 -16.26 -4.88
C ASP A 14 -44.47 -16.79 -3.58
N PHE A 15 -44.52 -15.98 -2.52
CA PHE A 15 -45.04 -16.36 -1.20
C PHE A 15 -46.47 -15.85 -0.97
N PRO A 16 -47.33 -16.63 -0.28
CA PRO A 16 -48.70 -16.21 0.02
C PRO A 16 -48.71 -14.99 0.98
N PRO A 17 -49.72 -14.11 0.91
CA PRO A 17 -49.76 -12.84 1.67
C PRO A 17 -49.58 -12.99 3.19
N GLN A 18 -49.93 -14.15 3.74
CA GLN A 18 -49.85 -14.47 5.17
C GLN A 18 -48.40 -14.69 5.66
N GLU A 19 -47.48 -15.02 4.76
CA GLU A 19 -46.07 -15.29 5.05
C GLU A 19 -45.17 -14.05 4.85
N VAL A 20 -45.72 -12.98 4.27
CA VAL A 20 -44.97 -11.74 3.96
C VAL A 20 -44.57 -10.99 5.24
N ALA A 21 -45.44 -11.00 6.26
CA ALA A 21 -45.17 -10.38 7.56
C ALA A 21 -44.01 -11.07 8.34
N PRO A 22 -44.01 -12.40 8.56
CA PRO A 22 -42.86 -13.06 9.19
C PRO A 22 -41.60 -13.02 8.33
N ALA A 23 -41.71 -13.04 6.99
CA ALA A 23 -40.57 -12.87 6.10
C ALA A 23 -39.88 -11.50 6.25
N GLY A 24 -40.63 -10.43 6.52
CA GLY A 24 -40.09 -9.10 6.81
C GLY A 24 -39.25 -9.07 8.09
N VAL A 25 -39.73 -9.72 9.16
CA VAL A 25 -39.01 -9.82 10.44
C VAL A 25 -37.70 -10.62 10.28
N LEU A 26 -37.74 -11.71 9.51
CA LEU A 26 -36.56 -12.51 9.20
C LEU A 26 -35.54 -11.74 8.36
N LEU A 27 -36.00 -10.96 7.38
CA LEU A 27 -35.12 -10.11 6.57
C LEU A 27 -34.40 -9.07 7.43
N GLU A 28 -35.11 -8.43 8.37
CA GLU A 28 -34.52 -7.46 9.28
C GLU A 28 -33.51 -8.10 10.24
N SER A 29 -33.84 -9.30 10.76
CA SER A 29 -32.92 -10.09 11.58
C SER A 29 -31.65 -10.45 10.80
N CYS A 30 -31.77 -10.89 9.55
CA CYS A 30 -30.63 -11.17 8.68
C CYS A 30 -29.80 -9.91 8.37
N ARG A 31 -30.43 -8.74 8.18
CA ARG A 31 -29.72 -7.47 7.96
C ARG A 31 -28.91 -7.09 9.19
N ARG A 32 -29.51 -7.15 10.38
CA ARG A 32 -28.84 -6.89 11.65
C ARG A 32 -27.65 -7.82 11.87
N GLN A 33 -27.83 -9.12 11.69
CA GLN A 33 -26.75 -10.11 11.82
C GLN A 33 -25.62 -9.87 10.82
N ARG A 34 -25.93 -9.53 9.57
CA ARG A 34 -24.91 -9.21 8.56
C ARG A 34 -24.09 -7.97 8.92
N ALA A 35 -24.74 -6.94 9.48
CA ALA A 35 -24.06 -5.74 9.94
C ALA A 35 -23.09 -6.03 11.10
N GLU A 36 -23.53 -6.82 12.08
CA GLU A 36 -22.71 -7.22 13.24
C GLU A 36 -21.53 -8.09 12.83
N ILE A 37 -21.75 -9.09 11.96
CA ILE A 37 -20.68 -9.92 11.40
C ILE A 37 -19.65 -9.07 10.65
N GLN A 38 -20.10 -8.04 9.92
CA GLN A 38 -19.20 -7.16 9.19
C GLN A 38 -18.35 -6.31 10.16
N ALA A 39 -18.96 -5.74 11.21
CA ALA A 39 -18.24 -4.99 12.24
C ALA A 39 -17.17 -5.84 12.94
N LEU A 40 -17.50 -7.08 13.31
CA LEU A 40 -16.54 -8.01 13.93
C LEU A 40 -15.39 -8.38 12.99
N ARG A 41 -15.67 -8.56 11.70
CA ARG A 41 -14.63 -8.82 10.68
C ARG A 41 -13.69 -7.64 10.50
N ASP A 42 -14.22 -6.43 10.52
CA ASP A 42 -13.44 -5.20 10.41
C ASP A 42 -12.55 -5.00 11.64
N GLU A 43 -13.03 -5.33 12.83
CA GLU A 43 -12.24 -5.30 14.05
C GLU A 43 -11.12 -6.36 14.04
N ILE A 44 -11.41 -7.58 13.56
CA ILE A 44 -10.39 -8.60 13.35
C ILE A 44 -9.33 -8.13 12.34
N ALA A 45 -9.74 -7.49 11.24
CA ALA A 45 -8.82 -6.96 10.25
C ALA A 45 -7.91 -5.89 10.86
N ARG A 46 -8.48 -4.95 11.63
CA ARG A 46 -7.73 -3.91 12.37
C ARG A 46 -6.71 -4.54 13.33
N LEU A 47 -7.12 -5.50 14.15
CA LEU A 47 -6.25 -6.19 15.10
C LEU A 47 -5.15 -7.00 14.41
N LYS A 48 -5.42 -7.55 13.21
CA LYS A 48 -4.44 -8.26 12.38
C LYS A 48 -3.58 -7.33 11.51
N GLY A 49 -3.73 -6.00 11.63
CA GLY A 49 -2.96 -5.02 10.88
C GLY A 49 -3.37 -4.86 9.41
N GLY A 50 -4.54 -5.37 9.02
CA GLY A 50 -5.16 -5.14 7.72
C GLY A 50 -6.15 -3.97 7.73
N ASN A 51 -6.56 -3.52 6.55
CA ASN A 51 -7.58 -2.47 6.41
C ASN A 51 -8.99 -3.07 6.49
N PRO A 52 -9.94 -2.40 7.18
CA PRO A 52 -11.34 -2.81 7.23
C PRO A 52 -11.99 -2.68 5.84
N LYS A 53 -13.11 -3.37 5.64
CA LYS A 53 -13.83 -3.34 4.37
C LYS A 53 -14.38 -1.94 4.10
N SER A 54 -14.07 -1.37 2.94
CA SER A 54 -14.57 -0.04 2.58
C SER A 54 -16.10 -0.04 2.47
N PRO A 55 -16.80 0.99 2.98
CA PRO A 55 -18.23 1.12 2.81
C PRO A 55 -18.56 1.37 1.33
N ILE A 56 -19.08 0.34 0.64
CA ILE A 56 -19.55 0.45 -0.74
C ILE A 56 -20.92 1.13 -0.68
N LYS A 57 -21.03 2.35 -1.20
CA LYS A 57 -22.33 3.02 -1.38
C LYS A 57 -23.16 2.24 -2.40
N ALA A 58 -24.47 2.15 -2.19
CA ALA A 58 -25.38 1.57 -3.17
C ALA A 58 -25.23 2.31 -4.51
N SER A 59 -25.21 1.56 -5.61
CA SER A 59 -25.07 2.11 -6.95
C SER A 59 -26.30 2.97 -7.27
N LYS A 60 -26.11 4.28 -7.48
CA LYS A 60 -27.16 5.17 -7.99
C LYS A 60 -27.19 5.07 -9.51
N LEU A 61 -27.81 4.02 -10.05
CA LEU A 61 -27.99 3.88 -11.50
C LEU A 61 -29.11 4.80 -12.03
N GLU A 62 -30.10 5.14 -11.20
CA GLU A 62 -31.32 5.88 -11.59
C GLU A 62 -31.26 7.40 -11.37
N SER A 63 -30.20 7.94 -10.76
CA SER A 63 -30.06 9.40 -10.50
C SER A 63 -28.98 10.07 -11.35
N ALA A 64 -28.42 9.37 -12.33
CA ALA A 64 -27.29 9.86 -13.13
C ALA A 64 -27.67 11.01 -14.08
N GLU A 65 -28.96 11.24 -14.33
CA GLU A 65 -29.41 12.22 -15.33
C GLU A 65 -29.46 13.67 -14.79
N GLN A 66 -29.68 13.89 -13.49
CA GLN A 66 -29.77 15.25 -12.92
C GLN A 66 -28.45 15.79 -12.33
N ASP A 67 -27.51 14.92 -11.96
CA ASP A 67 -26.20 15.35 -11.43
C ASP A 67 -25.17 15.67 -12.52
N ALA A 68 -25.47 15.38 -13.79
CA ALA A 68 -24.57 15.60 -14.91
C ALA A 68 -24.28 17.10 -15.19
N GLU A 69 -25.21 18.00 -14.85
CA GLU A 69 -25.05 19.44 -15.09
C GLU A 69 -24.35 20.21 -13.95
N ARG A 70 -24.40 19.72 -12.71
CA ARG A 70 -23.87 20.46 -11.54
C ARG A 70 -22.43 20.12 -11.15
N HIS A 71 -21.85 19.06 -11.73
CA HIS A 71 -20.46 18.67 -11.50
C HIS A 71 -19.56 18.89 -12.72
N LYS A 72 -19.74 20.01 -13.43
CA LYS A 72 -18.66 20.62 -14.23
C LYS A 72 -17.62 21.34 -13.36
N ASP A 73 -17.67 21.14 -12.04
CA ASP A 73 -16.60 21.57 -11.17
C ASP A 73 -15.40 20.66 -11.43
N LYS A 74 -14.41 21.28 -12.09
CA LYS A 74 -13.08 20.79 -12.46
C LYS A 74 -12.82 19.43 -11.81
N ARG A 75 -12.82 18.36 -12.62
CA ARG A 75 -12.06 17.14 -12.27
C ARG A 75 -10.78 17.68 -11.65
N ARG A 76 -10.52 17.37 -10.36
CA ARG A 76 -9.21 17.53 -9.76
C ARG A 76 -8.28 16.52 -10.43
N GLY A 77 -8.09 16.68 -11.74
CA GLY A 77 -6.96 16.21 -12.49
C GLY A 77 -5.82 17.03 -11.96
N LYS A 78 -5.35 16.63 -10.77
CA LYS A 78 -4.01 16.83 -10.27
C LYS A 78 -3.14 17.04 -11.50
N HIS A 79 -2.64 18.26 -11.68
CA HIS A 79 -1.67 18.58 -12.72
C HIS A 79 -0.52 17.61 -12.44
N LYS A 80 -0.57 16.42 -13.06
CA LYS A 80 0.38 15.36 -12.79
C LYS A 80 1.63 15.91 -13.40
N ARG A 81 2.50 16.50 -12.56
CA ARG A 81 3.81 16.97 -12.97
C ARG A 81 4.41 15.86 -13.81
N SER A 82 4.73 16.14 -15.07
CA SER A 82 5.43 15.19 -15.91
C SER A 82 6.71 14.82 -15.18
N LYS A 83 6.79 13.56 -14.75
CA LYS A 83 7.88 13.08 -13.90
C LYS A 83 9.23 13.24 -14.60
N THR A 84 9.22 13.21 -15.92
CA THR A 84 10.39 13.24 -16.81
C THR A 84 10.90 14.64 -17.16
N HIS A 85 10.08 15.70 -17.07
CA HIS A 85 10.50 17.05 -17.54
C HIS A 85 11.66 17.66 -16.73
N ARG A 86 11.96 17.11 -15.54
CA ARG A 86 13.03 17.62 -14.67
C ARG A 86 14.18 16.63 -14.50
N LEU A 87 14.20 15.54 -15.25
CA LEU A 87 15.29 14.56 -15.20
C LEU A 87 16.39 15.02 -16.15
N GLU A 88 17.61 15.12 -15.63
CA GLU A 88 18.81 15.29 -16.44
C GLU A 88 19.15 13.94 -17.11
N ILE A 89 19.30 13.95 -18.43
CA ILE A 89 19.68 12.76 -19.21
C ILE A 89 21.20 12.72 -19.25
N HIS A 90 21.77 11.73 -18.56
CA HIS A 90 23.21 11.58 -18.45
C HIS A 90 23.79 10.82 -19.65
N ASP A 91 23.05 9.82 -20.15
CA ASP A 91 23.44 8.99 -21.28
C ASP A 91 22.27 8.85 -22.28
N LEU A 92 22.58 8.90 -23.57
CA LEU A 92 21.63 8.67 -24.67
C LEU A 92 22.15 7.54 -25.55
N ILE A 93 21.40 6.43 -25.61
CA ILE A 93 21.74 5.27 -26.41
C ILE A 93 20.68 5.09 -27.49
N VAL A 94 21.09 5.17 -28.75
CA VAL A 94 20.21 4.89 -29.89
C VAL A 94 20.22 3.39 -30.16
N LEU A 95 19.08 2.73 -29.94
CA LEU A 95 18.92 1.30 -30.20
C LEU A 95 18.37 1.07 -31.60
N ALA A 96 19.05 0.22 -32.37
CA ALA A 96 18.50 -0.33 -33.60
C ALA A 96 17.51 -1.46 -33.27
N PRO A 97 16.51 -1.73 -34.13
CA PRO A 97 15.63 -2.88 -33.97
C PRO A 97 16.43 -4.20 -34.05
N VAL A 98 16.39 -5.01 -32.98
CA VAL A 98 17.03 -6.34 -32.91
C VAL A 98 15.94 -7.40 -32.68
N PRO A 99 15.96 -8.57 -33.37
CA PRO A 99 16.74 -8.98 -34.53
C PRO A 99 15.88 -8.88 -35.79
N VAL A 100 15.90 -7.74 -36.46
CA VAL A 100 15.18 -7.59 -37.73
C VAL A 100 16.21 -7.70 -38.86
N PRO A 101 16.00 -8.55 -39.89
CA PRO A 101 16.73 -8.39 -41.14
C PRO A 101 16.54 -6.96 -41.63
N ALA A 102 17.51 -6.42 -42.37
CA ALA A 102 17.52 -5.02 -42.80
C ALA A 102 16.11 -4.51 -43.18
N PRO A 103 15.74 -3.27 -42.80
CA PRO A 103 14.42 -2.72 -43.08
C PRO A 103 14.03 -3.00 -44.55
N PRO A 104 12.78 -3.40 -44.84
CA PRO A 104 12.35 -3.70 -46.20
C PRO A 104 12.74 -2.58 -47.18
N ALA A 105 13.10 -2.93 -48.41
CA ALA A 105 13.52 -1.97 -49.43
C ALA A 105 12.49 -0.84 -49.58
N GLY A 106 12.94 0.42 -49.48
CA GLY A 106 12.08 1.61 -49.49
C GLY A 106 11.63 2.10 -48.11
N SER A 107 12.06 1.44 -47.03
CA SER A 107 11.81 1.93 -45.66
C SER A 107 12.59 3.21 -45.39
N ARG A 108 11.92 4.20 -44.79
CA ARG A 108 12.54 5.44 -44.31
C ARG A 108 12.50 5.48 -42.78
N LEU A 109 13.54 6.06 -42.19
CA LEU A 109 13.53 6.39 -40.76
C LEU A 109 12.41 7.40 -40.48
N LYS A 110 11.48 7.04 -39.58
CA LYS A 110 10.37 7.92 -39.17
C LYS A 110 10.78 8.87 -38.04
N GLY A 111 11.68 8.43 -37.16
CA GLY A 111 12.09 9.14 -35.96
C GLY A 111 12.48 8.15 -34.85
N TYR A 112 12.67 8.67 -33.64
CA TYR A 112 12.95 7.89 -32.43
C TYR A 112 11.78 8.01 -31.46
N ASP A 113 11.46 6.90 -30.78
CA ASP A 113 10.53 6.88 -29.66
C ASP A 113 11.35 6.89 -28.37
N ASP A 114 11.31 7.99 -27.62
CA ASP A 114 12.13 8.16 -26.42
C ASP A 114 11.55 7.39 -25.22
N VAL A 115 12.33 6.45 -24.69
CA VAL A 115 12.02 5.73 -23.45
C VAL A 115 13.12 6.00 -22.43
N THR A 116 12.82 6.82 -21.43
CA THR A 116 13.71 7.09 -20.29
C THR A 116 13.64 5.97 -19.24
N VAL A 117 14.77 5.37 -18.93
CA VAL A 117 14.97 4.46 -17.79
C VAL A 117 15.87 5.16 -16.77
N GLN A 118 15.56 5.03 -15.48
CA GLN A 118 16.38 5.59 -14.40
C GLN A 118 17.05 4.45 -13.64
N ASP A 119 18.35 4.29 -13.83
CA ASP A 119 19.16 3.32 -13.11
C ASP A 119 19.65 3.86 -11.77
N LEU A 120 19.90 2.94 -10.82
CA LEU A 120 20.45 3.25 -9.51
C LEU A 120 21.92 2.83 -9.45
N HIS A 121 22.83 3.80 -9.38
CA HIS A 121 24.24 3.53 -9.17
C HIS A 121 24.54 3.44 -7.67
N ILE A 122 24.54 2.22 -7.13
CA ILE A 122 24.88 1.95 -5.73
C ILE A 122 26.35 1.56 -5.64
N GLY A 123 27.15 2.40 -4.96
CA GLY A 123 28.57 2.15 -4.71
C GLY A 123 28.88 1.84 -3.25
N ALA A 124 29.96 1.12 -3.01
CA ALA A 124 30.47 0.92 -1.65
C ALA A 124 31.04 2.23 -1.10
N HIS A 125 30.47 2.73 0.01
CA HIS A 125 31.02 3.88 0.72
C HIS A 125 31.76 3.41 1.98
N ASN A 126 33.08 3.38 1.91
CA ASN A 126 33.94 2.88 2.99
C ASN A 126 34.43 4.03 3.87
N THR A 127 34.01 4.06 5.13
CA THR A 127 34.54 5.00 6.14
C THR A 127 35.50 4.28 7.09
N ARG A 128 36.78 4.67 7.08
CA ARG A 128 37.78 4.16 8.04
C ARG A 128 37.83 5.04 9.28
N TYR A 129 37.42 4.50 10.42
CA TYR A 129 37.57 5.15 11.72
C TYR A 129 38.92 4.79 12.34
N ARG A 130 39.74 5.80 12.63
CA ARG A 130 40.92 5.66 13.49
C ARG A 130 40.52 6.09 14.90
N LEU A 131 40.72 5.20 15.87
CA LEU A 131 40.43 5.48 17.26
C LEU A 131 41.75 5.79 17.96
N GLU A 132 41.80 6.93 18.61
CA GLU A 132 42.93 7.29 19.46
C GLU A 132 43.07 6.27 20.59
N ARG A 133 44.32 5.94 20.92
CA ARG A 133 44.68 5.07 22.04
C ARG A 133 45.61 5.85 22.94
N TRP A 134 45.10 6.19 24.11
CA TRP A 134 45.84 6.91 25.13
C TRP A 134 46.39 5.90 26.14
N VAL A 135 47.57 6.19 26.67
CA VAL A 135 48.19 5.42 27.76
C VAL A 135 48.45 6.40 28.88
N ASP A 136 47.95 6.08 30.07
CA ASP A 136 48.13 6.89 31.26
C ASP A 136 49.57 6.80 31.77
N THR A 137 49.99 7.72 32.65
CA THR A 137 51.36 7.80 33.19
C THR A 137 51.83 6.53 33.92
N ILE A 138 50.90 5.67 34.33
CA ILE A 138 51.13 4.38 34.99
C ILE A 138 51.12 3.21 33.99
N GLY A 139 51.17 3.48 32.68
CA GLY A 139 51.21 2.48 31.61
C GLY A 139 49.87 1.81 31.30
N ARG A 140 48.75 2.33 31.85
CA ARG A 140 47.41 1.76 31.60
C ARG A 140 46.83 2.31 30.30
N VAL A 141 46.34 1.43 29.44
CA VAL A 141 45.71 1.84 28.17
C VAL A 141 44.27 2.28 28.45
N ALA A 142 43.90 3.48 28.01
CA ALA A 142 42.55 3.99 28.10
C ALA A 142 41.57 3.08 27.33
N ALA A 143 40.39 2.86 27.92
CA ALA A 143 39.39 1.96 27.35
C ALA A 143 38.98 2.42 25.95
N ARG A 144 38.95 1.47 25.00
CA ARG A 144 38.63 1.76 23.60
C ARG A 144 37.21 2.33 23.49
N PRO A 145 37.01 3.49 22.83
CA PRO A 145 35.67 3.98 22.58
C PRO A 145 34.92 3.00 21.68
N ARG A 146 33.63 2.82 21.96
CA ARG A 146 32.79 1.85 21.24
C ARG A 146 32.67 2.21 19.76
N SER A 147 32.63 1.19 18.90
CA SER A 147 32.48 1.44 17.48
C SER A 147 31.15 2.16 17.18
N PRO A 148 31.08 2.98 16.12
CA PRO A 148 29.82 3.56 15.66
C PRO A 148 28.71 2.50 15.45
N ARG A 149 29.08 1.28 15.01
CA ARG A 149 28.16 0.15 14.83
C ARG A 149 27.53 -0.30 16.16
N ASP A 150 28.33 -0.36 17.22
CA ASP A 150 27.87 -0.78 18.55
C ASP A 150 27.03 0.29 19.25
N ARG A 151 27.24 1.58 18.91
CA ARG A 151 26.44 2.70 19.41
C ARG A 151 25.01 2.66 18.86
N ALA A 152 24.83 2.40 17.56
CA ALA A 152 23.51 2.29 16.93
C ALA A 152 22.68 1.12 17.50
N ALA A 153 23.30 -0.06 17.69
CA ALA A 153 22.62 -1.23 18.23
C ALA A 153 22.07 -1.02 19.65
N ARG A 154 22.74 -0.20 20.49
CA ARG A 154 22.27 0.14 21.84
C ARG A 154 21.15 1.17 21.86
N GLN A 155 21.14 2.14 20.93
CA GLN A 155 20.04 3.11 20.82
C GLN A 155 18.73 2.38 20.52
N SER A 156 18.75 1.42 19.59
CA SER A 156 17.58 0.59 19.27
C SER A 156 17.14 -0.27 20.45
N ARG A 157 18.08 -0.87 21.21
CA ARG A 157 17.73 -1.68 22.40
C ARG A 157 17.14 -0.83 23.53
N ARG A 158 17.67 0.39 23.77
CA ARG A 158 17.12 1.33 24.76
C ARG A 158 15.76 1.85 24.35
N ALA A 159 15.56 2.19 23.07
CA ALA A 159 14.27 2.61 22.54
C ALA A 159 13.22 1.50 22.67
N ARG A 160 13.56 0.26 22.32
CA ARG A 160 12.68 -0.91 22.49
C ARG A 160 12.33 -1.17 23.95
N ARG A 161 13.31 -1.09 24.85
CA ARG A 161 13.09 -1.29 26.30
C ARG A 161 12.20 -0.19 26.88
N ARG A 162 12.38 1.06 26.44
CA ARG A 162 11.53 2.18 26.84
C ARG A 162 10.10 2.04 26.33
N ALA A 163 9.93 1.70 25.05
CA ALA A 163 8.61 1.43 24.47
C ALA A 163 7.88 0.29 25.18
N TYR A 164 8.58 -0.76 25.58
CA TYR A 164 8.02 -1.86 26.36
C TYR A 164 7.57 -1.41 27.76
N CYS A 165 8.38 -0.61 28.46
CA CYS A 165 8.00 -0.07 29.77
C CYS A 165 6.81 0.90 29.68
N ASP A 166 6.77 1.76 28.67
CA ASP A 166 5.66 2.70 28.45
C ASP A 166 4.35 1.95 28.15
N GLN A 167 4.43 0.86 27.38
CA GLN A 167 3.30 -0.02 27.06
C GLN A 167 2.75 -0.76 28.30
N LEU A 168 3.63 -1.20 29.21
CA LEU A 168 3.22 -1.82 30.47
C LEU A 168 2.56 -0.80 31.42
N LEU A 169 3.06 0.43 31.48
CA LEU A 169 2.47 1.49 32.30
C LEU A 169 1.06 1.88 31.84
N HIS A 170 0.80 1.91 30.53
CA HIS A 170 -0.54 2.20 30.00
C HIS A 170 -1.53 1.05 30.24
N ALA A 171 -1.04 -0.19 30.35
CA ALA A 171 -1.87 -1.36 30.63
C ALA A 171 -2.26 -1.50 32.12
N SER A 172 -1.61 -0.75 33.03
CA SER A 172 -1.91 -0.76 34.47
C SER A 172 -2.85 0.37 34.93
N HIS A 173 -3.25 1.28 34.04
CA HIS A 173 -4.10 2.44 34.35
C HIS A 173 -5.49 2.40 33.69
N GLY A 174 -5.94 1.24 33.21
CA GLY A 174 -7.30 1.00 32.71
C GLY A 174 -7.91 -0.21 33.40
#